data_AF-A0A935FXW5-F1
#
_entry.id   AF-A0A935FXW5-F1
#
_cell.length_a   1.000
_cell.length_b   1.000
_cell.length_c   1.000
_cell.angle_alpha   90.00
_cell.angle_beta   90.00
_cell.angle_gamma   90.00
#
_symmetry.space_group_name_H-M   'P 1'
#
loop_
_entity.id
_entity.type
_entity.pdbx_description
1 polymer ?
#
loop_
_entity_poly.entity_id
_entity_poly.type
_entity_poly.pdbx_seq_one_letter_code
_entity_poly.pdbx_strand_id
1 'polypeptide(L)'
;MKKIKARLTELTGRNLTAIPLGDVVGNVNRSLRGWANYFHYRNSSQTMSKVRQHAEDRLRTHLMKRHKVINRKAALCRLARRDIYERYGLHKISGTAGWNSAHASA
;
A
#
# COMPACT_ATOMS: atom_id res chain seq x y z
N MET A 1 11.37 10.20 -2.09
CA MET A 1 9.91 10.02 -1.84
C MET A 1 9.04 10.17 -3.09
N LYS A 2 9.23 11.20 -3.93
CA LYS A 2 8.36 11.47 -5.10
C LYS A 2 8.25 10.28 -6.07
N LYS A 3 9.37 9.59 -6.35
CA LYS A 3 9.42 8.42 -7.23
C LYS A 3 8.50 7.26 -6.81
N ILE A 4 8.54 6.84 -5.55
CA ILE A 4 7.67 5.73 -5.08
C ILE A 4 6.19 6.13 -5.12
N LYS A 5 5.87 7.37 -4.75
CA LYS A 5 4.49 7.87 -4.83
C LYS A 5 3.97 7.92 -6.26
N ALA A 6 4.79 8.37 -7.21
CA ALA A 6 4.44 8.38 -8.64
C ALA A 6 4.16 6.95 -9.14
N ARG A 7 5.08 6.02 -8.86
CA ARG A 7 4.91 4.60 -9.21
C ARG A 7 3.63 4.01 -8.62
N LEU A 8 3.31 4.29 -7.36
CA LEU A 8 2.06 3.84 -6.74
C LEU A 8 0.82 4.44 -7.41
N THR A 9 0.89 5.70 -7.83
CA THR A 9 -0.20 6.36 -8.56
C THR A 9 -0.42 5.71 -9.92
N GLU A 10 0.64 5.39 -10.65
CA GLU A 10 0.58 4.67 -11.93
C GLU A 10 -0.03 3.28 -11.77
N LEU A 11 0.45 2.52 -10.78
CA LEU A 11 -0.03 1.17 -10.45
C LEU A 11 -1.46 1.14 -9.90
N THR A 12 -2.05 2.29 -9.57
CA THR A 12 -3.44 2.41 -9.11
C THR A 12 -4.26 3.30 -10.04
N GLY A 13 -3.77 3.55 -11.26
CA GLY A 13 -4.40 4.41 -12.25
C GLY A 13 -5.80 3.92 -12.64
N ARG A 14 -6.64 4.84 -13.14
CA ARG A 14 -8.00 4.53 -13.59
C ARG A 14 -8.02 3.50 -14.72
N ASN A 15 -7.00 3.51 -15.59
CA ASN A 15 -6.86 2.59 -16.71
C ASN A 15 -6.74 1.13 -16.26
N LEU A 16 -6.31 0.89 -15.01
CA LEU A 16 -6.14 -0.46 -14.45
C LEU A 16 -7.42 -1.01 -13.83
N THR A 17 -8.56 -0.30 -13.91
CA THR A 17 -9.84 -0.76 -13.35
C THR A 17 -10.35 -2.04 -14.03
N ALA A 18 -9.95 -2.26 -15.30
CA ALA A 18 -10.27 -3.44 -16.07
C ALA A 18 -9.44 -4.68 -15.66
N ILE A 19 -8.35 -4.50 -14.92
CA ILE A 19 -7.48 -5.59 -14.46
C ILE A 19 -8.07 -6.20 -13.17
N PRO A 20 -7.88 -7.51 -12.92
CA PRO A 20 -8.19 -8.11 -11.64
C PRO A 20 -7.54 -7.36 -10.48
N LEU A 21 -8.33 -7.11 -9.42
CA LEU A 21 -7.88 -6.35 -8.26
C LEU A 21 -6.67 -7.00 -7.56
N GLY A 22 -6.61 -8.33 -7.56
CA GLY A 22 -5.49 -9.08 -6.98
C GLY A 22 -4.16 -8.72 -7.63
N ASP A 23 -4.12 -8.54 -8.95
CA ASP A 23 -2.90 -8.19 -9.69
C ASP A 23 -2.47 -6.75 -9.40
N VAL A 24 -3.45 -5.83 -9.33
CA VAL A 24 -3.21 -4.42 -8.96
C VAL A 24 -2.59 -4.35 -7.56
N VAL A 25 -3.20 -5.02 -6.58
CA VAL A 25 -2.69 -5.05 -5.20
C VAL A 25 -1.35 -5.77 -5.13
N GLY A 26 -1.18 -6.88 -5.86
CA GLY A 26 0.09 -7.61 -5.93
C GLY A 26 1.25 -6.74 -6.44
N ASN A 27 1.02 -5.97 -7.50
CA ASN A 27 2.01 -5.06 -8.07
C ASN A 27 2.37 -3.90 -7.11
N VAL A 28 1.35 -3.35 -6.44
CA VAL A 28 1.54 -2.34 -5.37
C VAL A 28 2.38 -2.94 -4.24
N ASN A 29 2.01 -4.11 -3.74
CA ASN A 29 2.70 -4.80 -2.65
C ASN A 29 4.16 -5.11 -2.99
N ARG A 30 4.43 -5.61 -4.20
CA ARG A 30 5.79 -5.87 -4.68
C ARG A 30 6.64 -4.61 -4.68
N SER A 31 6.08 -3.50 -5.20
CA SER A 31 6.76 -2.21 -5.24
C SER A 31 7.01 -1.65 -3.83
N LEU A 32 6.03 -1.77 -2.93
CA LEU A 32 6.17 -1.35 -1.53
C LEU A 32 7.20 -2.18 -0.78
N ARG A 33 7.23 -3.50 -0.96
CA ARG A 33 8.18 -4.40 -0.29
C ARG A 33 9.61 -4.12 -0.73
N GLY A 34 9.86 -4.00 -2.03
CA GLY A 34 11.19 -3.65 -2.55
C GLY A 34 11.66 -2.28 -2.08
N TRP A 35 10.77 -1.29 -2.10
CA TRP A 35 11.08 0.05 -1.58
C TRP A 35 11.33 0.04 -0.06
N ALA A 36 10.49 -0.65 0.71
CA ALA A 36 10.64 -0.73 2.16
C ALA A 36 11.98 -1.38 2.52
N ASN A 37 12.32 -2.52 1.91
CA ASN A 37 13.59 -3.21 2.16
C ASN A 37 14.82 -2.31 1.89
N TYR A 38 14.79 -1.50 0.83
CA TYR A 38 15.90 -0.59 0.51
C TYR A 38 16.02 0.59 1.49
N PHE A 39 14.89 1.17 1.93
CA PHE A 39 14.90 2.35 2.80
C PHE A 39 14.91 2.03 4.31
N HIS A 40 14.69 0.76 4.68
CA HIS A 40 14.67 0.31 6.07
C HIS A 40 16.01 0.50 6.78
N TYR A 41 17.11 0.46 6.03
CA TYR A 41 18.48 0.56 6.54
C TYR A 41 18.83 1.92 7.18
N ARG A 42 18.01 2.96 7.00
CA ARG A 42 18.42 4.36 7.28
C ARG A 42 17.44 5.18 8.14
N ASN A 43 16.79 4.58 9.14
CA ASN A 43 15.91 5.28 10.11
C ASN A 43 14.77 6.10 9.47
N SER A 44 14.17 5.60 8.38
CA SER A 44 13.19 6.35 7.57
C SER A 44 11.73 6.15 7.98
N SER A 45 11.43 5.88 9.25
CA SER A 45 10.09 5.49 9.74
C SER A 45 8.99 6.51 9.42
N GLN A 46 9.28 7.81 9.53
CA GLN A 46 8.33 8.87 9.13
C GLN A 46 8.02 8.84 7.63
N THR A 47 9.05 8.73 6.78
CA THR A 47 8.87 8.64 5.33
C THR A 47 8.09 7.40 4.95
N MET A 48 8.34 6.28 5.63
CA MET A 48 7.62 5.03 5.44
C MET A 48 6.15 5.14 5.80
N SER A 49 5.82 5.83 6.90
CA SER A 49 4.43 6.11 7.27
C SER A 49 3.70 6.92 6.20
N LYS A 50 4.34 7.97 5.67
CA LYS A 50 3.76 8.80 4.61
C LYS A 50 3.56 8.04 3.29
N VAL A 51 4.43 7.07 2.96
CA VAL A 51 4.26 6.21 1.78
C VAL A 51 3.12 5.21 1.99
N ARG A 52 3.00 4.63 3.19
CA ARG A 52 1.88 3.76 3.57
C ARG A 52 0.54 4.48 3.43
N GLN A 53 0.43 5.68 3.99
CA GLN A 53 -0.78 6.51 3.88
C GLN A 53 -1.13 6.82 2.43
N HIS A 54 -0.13 7.12 1.58
CA HIS A 54 -0.35 7.33 0.15
C HIS A 54 -0.88 6.06 -0.53
N ALA A 55 -0.30 4.90 -0.25
CA ALA A 55 -0.78 3.63 -0.80
C ALA A 55 -2.23 3.31 -0.38
N GLU A 56 -2.57 3.52 0.90
CA GLU A 56 -3.94 3.36 1.41
C GLU A 56 -4.93 4.26 0.67
N ASP A 57 -4.59 5.55 0.49
CA ASP A 57 -5.47 6.51 -0.19
C ASP A 57 -5.63 6.20 -1.69
N ARG A 58 -4.55 5.79 -2.35
CA ARG A 58 -4.55 5.39 -3.75
C ARG A 58 -5.41 4.15 -3.99
N LEU A 59 -5.24 3.12 -3.17
CA LEU A 59 -6.04 1.91 -3.28
C LEU A 59 -7.52 2.19 -3.00
N ARG A 60 -7.82 3.03 -1.99
CA ARG A 60 -9.20 3.45 -1.72
C ARG A 60 -9.79 4.20 -2.91
N THR A 61 -9.05 5.13 -3.51
CA THR A 61 -9.49 5.87 -4.70
C THR A 61 -9.77 4.92 -5.88
N HIS A 62 -8.90 3.95 -6.10
CA HIS A 62 -9.08 2.94 -7.14
C HIS A 62 -10.35 2.11 -6.90
N LEU A 63 -10.56 1.63 -5.67
CA LEU A 63 -11.76 0.88 -5.27
C LEU A 63 -13.04 1.73 -5.35
N MET A 64 -12.99 3.00 -4.98
CA MET A 64 -14.11 3.92 -5.15
C MET A 64 -14.52 4.03 -6.62
N LYS A 65 -13.56 4.15 -7.53
CA LYS A 65 -13.84 4.19 -8.98
C LYS A 65 -14.39 2.86 -9.48
N ARG A 66 -13.80 1.73 -9.05
CA ARG A 66 -14.22 0.38 -9.45
C ARG A 66 -15.65 0.05 -8.97
N HIS A 67 -15.97 0.40 -7.73
CA HIS A 67 -17.28 0.17 -7.12
C HIS A 67 -18.27 1.33 -7.33
N LYS A 68 -17.92 2.33 -8.16
CA LYS A 68 -18.74 3.52 -8.44
C LYS A 68 -19.21 4.27 -7.18
N VAL A 69 -18.38 4.26 -6.13
CA VAL A 69 -18.64 4.99 -4.89
C VAL A 69 -18.22 6.45 -5.07
N ILE A 70 -19.21 7.33 -5.19
CA ILE A 70 -18.98 8.77 -5.39
C ILE A 70 -18.62 9.47 -4.07
N ASN A 71 -19.24 9.04 -2.97
CA ASN A 71 -19.09 9.70 -1.68
C ASN A 71 -17.85 9.22 -0.90
N ARG A 72 -16.93 10.14 -0.57
CA ARG A 72 -15.69 9.83 0.16
C ARG A 72 -15.93 9.34 1.59
N LYS A 73 -16.96 9.85 2.29
CA LYS A 73 -17.35 9.40 3.63
C LYS A 73 -17.87 7.96 3.58
N ALA A 74 -18.74 7.65 2.62
CA ALA A 74 -19.21 6.28 2.41
C ALA A 74 -18.06 5.32 2.07
N ALA A 75 -17.09 5.77 1.27
CA ALA A 75 -15.88 5.00 0.99
C ALA A 75 -14.99 4.79 2.23
N LEU A 76 -14.88 5.77 3.13
CA LEU A 76 -14.15 5.60 4.40
C LEU A 76 -14.81 4.54 5.29
N CYS A 77 -16.13 4.52 5.34
CA CYS A 77 -16.88 3.53 6.13
C CYS A 77 -16.84 2.13 5.50
N ARG A 78 -17.00 2.01 4.18
CA ARG A 78 -17.04 0.72 3.46
C ARG A 78 -15.67 0.12 3.16
N LEU A 79 -14.64 0.96 3.07
CA LEU A 79 -13.26 0.61 2.81
C LEU A 79 -12.43 1.11 3.99
N ALA A 80 -12.75 0.61 5.18
CA ALA A 80 -12.04 0.98 6.38
C ALA A 80 -10.57 0.55 6.26
N ARG A 81 -9.69 1.14 7.08
CA ARG A 81 -8.27 0.77 7.06
C ARG A 81 -8.11 -0.75 7.28
N ARG A 82 -8.91 -1.33 8.16
CA ARG A 82 -8.94 -2.78 8.41
C ARG A 82 -9.22 -3.59 7.14
N ASP A 83 -10.29 -3.26 6.40
CA ASP A 83 -10.66 -3.96 5.16
C ASP A 83 -9.56 -3.90 4.10
N ILE A 84 -8.86 -2.77 4.00
CA ILE A 84 -7.74 -2.59 3.06
C ILE A 84 -6.64 -3.63 3.27
N TYR A 85 -6.35 -3.97 4.53
CA TYR A 85 -5.35 -4.97 4.86
C TYR A 85 -5.91 -6.39 4.84
N GLU A 86 -7.06 -6.62 5.49
CA GLU A 86 -7.63 -7.96 5.71
C GLU A 86 -8.35 -8.51 4.47
N ARG A 87 -9.18 -7.68 3.83
CA ARG A 87 -10.04 -8.11 2.71
C ARG A 87 -9.37 -7.94 1.35
N TYR A 88 -8.60 -6.86 1.20
CA TYR A 88 -7.95 -6.54 -0.08
C TYR A 88 -6.47 -6.93 -0.13
N GLY A 89 -5.87 -7.29 1.01
CA GLY A 89 -4.52 -7.85 1.06
C GLY A 89 -3.40 -6.83 0.82
N LEU A 90 -3.61 -5.53 1.09
CA LEU A 90 -2.51 -4.56 1.04
C LEU A 90 -1.42 -4.96 2.04
N HIS A 91 -0.16 -4.88 1.65
CA HIS A 91 0.95 -5.26 2.52
C HIS A 91 1.16 -4.23 3.63
N LYS A 92 1.09 -4.67 4.89
CA LYS A 92 1.41 -3.85 6.06
C LYS A 92 2.92 -3.67 6.15
N ILE A 93 3.41 -2.51 5.70
CA ILE A 93 4.82 -2.15 5.83
C ILE A 93 5.14 -2.05 7.34
N SER A 94 5.94 -2.96 7.87
CA SER A 94 6.41 -2.91 9.25
C SER A 94 7.19 -1.62 9.48
N GLY A 95 6.79 -0.83 10.48
CA GLY A 95 7.49 0.37 10.93
C GLY A 95 8.86 0.09 11.54
N THR A 96 9.09 -1.15 11.94
CA THR A 96 10.22 -1.60 12.74
C THR A 96 11.19 -2.36 11.86
N ALA A 97 12.47 -1.96 11.93
CA ALA A 97 13.62 -2.68 11.38
C ALA A 97 13.47 -4.19 11.61
N GLY A 98 13.21 -5.01 10.58
CA GLY A 98 13.10 -6.47 10.66
C GLY A 98 14.41 -7.19 11.00
N TRP A 99 15.43 -6.45 11.46
CA TRP A 99 16.74 -6.98 11.83
C TRP A 99 16.73 -7.70 13.19
N ASN A 100 15.58 -7.73 13.89
CA ASN A 100 15.40 -8.52 15.12
C ASN A 100 14.94 -9.97 14.87
N SER A 101 15.11 -10.53 13.67
CA SER A 101 14.78 -11.93 13.37
C SER A 101 15.96 -12.74 12.84
N ALA A 102 17.19 -12.37 13.24
CA ALA A 102 18.30 -13.32 13.27
C ALA A 102 18.27 -14.04 14.62
N HIS A 103 17.44 -15.07 14.74
CA HIS A 103 17.66 -16.06 15.78
C HIS A 103 18.99 -16.76 15.45
N ALA A 104 20.01 -16.49 16.27
CA ALA A 104 21.13 -17.41 16.42
C ALA A 104 20.54 -18.79 16.75
N SER A 105 20.61 -19.71 15.80
CA SER A 105 20.53 -21.14 16.12
C SER A 105 21.98 -21.55 16.33
N ALA A 106 22.32 -21.79 17.60
CA ALA A 106 23.61 -22.28 18.06
C ALA A 106 23.86 -23.72 17.59
#